data_AF-I3VLA6-F1
#
_entry.id   AF-I3VLA6-F1
#
_cell.length_a   1.000
_cell.length_b   1.000
_cell.length_c   1.000
_cell.angle_alpha   90.00
_cell.angle_beta   90.00
_cell.angle_gamma   90.00
#
_symmetry.space_group_name_H-M   'P 1'
#
loop_
_entity.id
_entity.type
_entity.pdbx_description
1 polymer ?
#
loop_
_entity_poly.entity_id
_entity_poly.type
_entity_poly.pdbx_seq_one_letter_code
_entity_poly.pdbx_strand_id
1 'polypeptide(L)'
;LKINAKTNGSNHVLAGNVKPPIARKRVMYIGADVTHPSPEQTNIPSVVGVAASYDIEGFRYSCCYRLQGPKDEMIRDLQNIVAKQLRQFRQTNQQLPELIMYYSDGVS
;
A
#
# COMPACT_ATOMS: atom_id res chain seq x y z
N LEU A 1 -0.79 -20.99 -2.49
CA LEU A 1 -0.36 -19.57 -2.49
C LEU A 1 -1.41 -18.61 -1.93
N LYS A 2 -2.64 -18.54 -2.48
CA LYS A 2 -3.67 -17.56 -2.04
C LYS A 2 -4.18 -17.77 -0.60
N ILE A 3 -4.42 -19.02 -0.18
CA ILE A 3 -4.87 -19.32 1.19
C ILE A 3 -3.82 -18.87 2.20
N ASN A 4 -2.56 -19.26 2.00
CA ASN A 4 -1.43 -18.86 2.84
C ASN A 4 -1.33 -17.33 3.01
N ALA A 5 -1.43 -16.57 1.92
CA ALA A 5 -1.41 -15.11 1.98
C ALA A 5 -2.61 -14.53 2.76
N LYS A 6 -3.83 -15.08 2.57
CA LYS A 6 -5.03 -14.65 3.31
C LYS A 6 -4.97 -14.98 4.81
N THR A 7 -4.23 -16.01 5.18
CA THR A 7 -3.99 -16.39 6.58
C THR A 7 -2.67 -15.81 7.12
N ASN A 8 -2.19 -14.70 6.54
CA ASN A 8 -0.98 -13.97 6.96
C ASN A 8 0.36 -14.71 6.85
N GLY A 9 0.40 -15.83 6.13
CA GLY A 9 1.64 -16.54 5.81
C GLY A 9 2.38 -15.91 4.62
N SER A 10 3.71 -16.09 4.59
CA SER A 10 4.57 -15.66 3.49
C SER A 10 4.82 -16.82 2.52
N ASN A 11 4.66 -16.59 1.22
CA ASN A 11 4.94 -17.63 0.21
C ASN A 11 6.44 -17.66 -0.13
N HIS A 12 7.01 -16.50 -0.48
CA HIS A 12 8.41 -16.35 -0.87
C HIS A 12 8.92 -14.97 -0.42
N VAL A 13 10.21 -14.89 -0.10
CA VAL A 13 10.91 -13.64 0.25
C VAL A 13 12.24 -13.59 -0.49
N LEU A 14 12.77 -12.38 -0.70
CA LEU A 14 14.08 -12.21 -1.32
C LEU A 14 15.18 -12.66 -0.36
N ALA A 15 16.16 -13.42 -0.86
CA ALA A 15 17.33 -13.78 -0.07
C ALA A 15 18.14 -12.54 0.31
N GLY A 16 18.69 -12.49 1.52
CA GLY A 16 19.35 -11.29 2.06
C GLY A 16 20.53 -10.79 1.21
N ASN A 17 21.24 -11.71 0.54
CA ASN A 17 22.36 -11.39 -0.36
C ASN A 17 21.93 -10.70 -1.66
N VAL A 18 20.68 -10.90 -2.11
CA VAL A 18 20.13 -10.25 -3.32
C VAL A 18 19.30 -9.01 -3.00
N LYS A 19 18.96 -8.75 -1.74
CA LYS A 19 18.27 -7.51 -1.35
C LYS A 19 19.17 -6.30 -1.63
N PRO A 20 18.69 -5.30 -2.42
CA PRO A 20 19.45 -4.09 -2.66
C PRO A 20 19.71 -3.36 -1.33
N PRO A 21 20.80 -2.59 -1.18
CA PRO A 21 21.16 -1.95 0.09
C PRO A 21 20.03 -1.13 0.72
N ILE A 22 19.23 -0.48 -0.11
CA ILE A 22 18.08 0.32 0.33
C ILE A 22 16.99 -0.53 1.01
N ALA A 23 16.77 -1.76 0.53
CA ALA A 23 15.80 -2.72 1.06
C ALA A 23 16.30 -3.47 2.31
N ARG A 24 17.54 -3.19 2.77
CA ARG A 24 18.07 -3.71 4.04
C ARG A 24 17.69 -2.85 5.25
N LYS A 25 17.17 -1.64 5.01
CA LYS A 25 16.57 -0.79 6.05
C LYS A 25 15.14 -1.26 6.35
N ARG A 26 14.52 -0.72 7.41
CA ARG A 26 13.08 -0.90 7.63
C ARG A 26 12.28 -0.07 6.62
N VAL A 27 12.05 -0.64 5.44
CA VAL A 27 11.30 0.02 4.35
C VAL A 27 9.82 -0.38 4.41
N MET A 28 8.94 0.61 4.30
CA MET A 28 7.52 0.41 4.00
C MET A 28 7.29 0.67 2.50
N TYR A 29 6.74 -0.31 1.80
CA TYR A 29 6.32 -0.16 0.41
C TYR A 29 4.83 0.18 0.36
N ILE A 30 4.46 1.23 -0.34
CA ILE A 30 3.07 1.68 -0.50
C ILE A 30 2.75 1.68 -1.99
N GLY A 31 1.70 0.98 -2.38
CA GLY A 31 1.06 1.09 -3.68
C GLY A 31 -0.26 1.83 -3.55
N ALA A 32 -0.52 2.78 -4.44
CA ALA A 32 -1.76 3.55 -4.47
C ALA A 32 -2.29 3.67 -5.89
N ASP A 33 -3.61 3.54 -6.02
CA ASP A 33 -4.34 3.65 -7.28
C ASP A 33 -5.69 4.34 -7.04
N VAL A 34 -6.18 5.03 -8.07
CA VAL A 34 -7.55 5.54 -8.15
C VAL A 34 -8.20 4.94 -9.38
N THR A 35 -9.21 4.11 -9.16
CA THR A 35 -10.00 3.54 -10.25
C THR A 35 -11.23 4.40 -10.51
N HIS A 36 -11.36 4.87 -11.75
CA HIS A 36 -12.55 5.59 -12.22
C HIS A 36 -13.59 4.65 -12.85
N PRO A 37 -14.88 4.97 -12.74
CA PRO A 37 -15.94 4.29 -13.48
C PRO A 37 -15.84 4.58 -15.00
N SER A 38 -16.72 3.96 -15.80
CA SER A 38 -16.74 4.18 -17.25
C SER A 38 -16.78 5.68 -17.60
N PRO A 39 -16.14 6.15 -18.68
CA PRO A 39 -16.17 7.56 -19.08
C PRO A 39 -17.59 8.17 -19.18
N GLU A 40 -18.60 7.37 -19.54
CA GLU A 40 -20.01 7.78 -19.60
C GLU A 40 -20.66 7.98 -18.22
N GLN A 41 -20.10 7.38 -17.17
CA GLN A 41 -20.63 7.41 -15.81
C GLN A 41 -20.02 8.57 -15.02
N THR A 42 -20.45 9.79 -15.33
CA THR A 42 -19.85 11.03 -14.81
C THR A 42 -20.10 11.30 -13.32
N ASN A 43 -21.12 10.68 -12.73
CA ASN A 43 -21.52 10.93 -11.33
C ASN A 43 -21.19 9.78 -10.39
N ILE A 44 -20.58 8.70 -10.88
CA ILE A 44 -20.19 7.57 -10.04
C ILE A 44 -18.88 7.91 -9.33
N PRO A 45 -18.78 7.71 -8.00
CA PRO A 45 -17.57 8.02 -7.26
C PRO A 45 -16.37 7.18 -7.73
N SER A 46 -15.18 7.77 -7.63
CA SER A 46 -13.94 7.03 -7.85
C SER A 46 -13.61 6.18 -6.63
N VAL A 47 -12.92 5.06 -6.84
CA VAL A 47 -12.48 4.17 -5.77
C VAL A 47 -10.97 4.31 -5.60
N VAL A 48 -10.54 4.74 -4.42
CA VAL A 48 -9.14 4.73 -4.03
C VAL A 48 -8.80 3.36 -3.45
N GLY A 49 -7.68 2.78 -3.89
CA GLY A 49 -7.05 1.62 -3.26
C GLY A 49 -5.62 1.96 -2.82
N VAL A 50 -5.30 1.73 -1.55
CA VAL A 50 -3.92 1.86 -1.04
C VAL A 50 -3.52 0.61 -0.28
N ALA A 51 -2.48 -0.07 -0.74
CA ALA A 51 -1.85 -1.20 -0.08
C ALA A 51 -0.50 -0.78 0.49
N ALA A 52 -0.20 -1.15 1.74
CA ALA A 52 1.09 -0.86 2.36
C ALA A 52 1.68 -2.11 3.02
N SER A 53 2.97 -2.36 2.81
CA SER A 53 3.66 -3.44 3.51
C SER A 53 3.77 -3.11 5.00
N TYR A 54 3.62 -4.11 5.85
CA TYR A 54 3.77 -3.94 7.29
C TYR A 54 4.79 -4.89 7.93
N ASP A 55 5.37 -5.81 7.15
CA ASP A 55 6.48 -6.67 7.55
C ASP A 55 7.81 -6.22 6.90
N ILE A 56 8.93 -6.57 7.54
CA ILE A 56 10.29 -6.25 7.05
C ILE A 56 10.65 -7.03 5.78
N GLU A 57 10.02 -8.18 5.56
CA GLU A 57 10.26 -8.99 4.37
C GLU A 57 9.55 -8.44 3.12
N GLY A 58 8.59 -7.51 3.29
CA GLY A 58 7.89 -6.86 2.19
C GLY A 58 6.88 -7.75 1.47
N PHE A 59 6.38 -8.81 2.13
CA PHE A 59 5.39 -9.73 1.55
C PHE A 59 3.96 -9.43 2.00
N ARG A 60 3.79 -8.96 3.24
CA ARG A 60 2.48 -8.81 3.88
C ARG A 60 2.01 -7.37 3.79
N TYR A 61 0.84 -7.19 3.18
CA TYR A 61 0.25 -5.87 2.94
C TYR A 61 -1.08 -5.70 3.68
N SER A 62 -1.30 -4.52 4.22
CA SER A 62 -2.59 -4.05 4.70
C SER A 62 -3.18 -3.10 3.67
N CYS A 63 -4.47 -3.27 3.39
CA CYS A 63 -5.18 -2.48 2.38
C CYS A 63 -6.17 -1.50 3.03
N CYS A 64 -6.28 -0.31 2.45
CA CYS A 64 -7.32 0.67 2.74
C CYS A 64 -8.00 1.07 1.43
N TYR A 65 -9.30 1.32 1.48
CA TYR A 65 -10.05 1.87 0.37
C TYR A 65 -10.87 3.09 0.80
N ARG A 66 -11.15 3.97 -0.16
CA ARG A 66 -12.05 5.13 0.02
C ARG A 66 -12.87 5.37 -1.23
N LEU A 67 -14.05 5.94 -1.02
CA LEU A 67 -14.78 6.61 -2.09
C LEU A 67 -14.40 8.09 -2.07
N GLN A 68 -14.22 8.67 -3.26
CA GLN A 68 -14.06 10.10 -3.42
C GLN A 68 -14.83 10.59 -4.63
N GLY A 69 -14.75 11.90 -4.91
CA GLY A 69 -15.48 12.51 -6.01
C GLY A 69 -15.25 11.79 -7.36
N PRO A 70 -16.21 11.90 -8.28
CA PRO A 70 -16.06 11.33 -9.62
C PRO A 70 -14.85 11.95 -10.31
N LYS A 71 -14.02 11.12 -10.97
CA LYS A 71 -12.86 11.53 -11.76
C LYS A 71 -11.85 12.43 -11.00
N ASP A 72 -11.82 12.31 -9.67
CA ASP A 72 -10.82 12.98 -8.83
C ASP A 72 -9.62 12.04 -8.69
N GLU A 73 -8.50 12.37 -9.31
CA GLU A 73 -7.26 11.57 -9.24
C GLU A 73 -6.52 11.78 -7.91
N MET A 74 -6.73 12.93 -7.27
CA MET A 74 -6.03 13.26 -6.03
C MET A 74 -6.63 12.46 -4.87
N ILE A 75 -5.84 11.57 -4.26
CA ILE A 75 -6.29 10.82 -3.07
C ILE A 75 -6.48 11.77 -1.89
N ARG A 76 -7.73 12.15 -1.60
CA ARG A 76 -8.05 13.18 -0.60
C ARG A 76 -7.73 12.75 0.83
N ASP A 77 -7.97 11.48 1.15
CA ASP A 77 -7.77 10.94 2.50
C ASP A 77 -6.38 10.31 2.70
N LEU A 78 -5.40 10.63 1.84
CA LEU A 78 -4.09 9.97 1.84
C LEU A 78 -3.39 10.08 3.20
N GLN A 79 -3.46 11.24 3.85
CA GLN A 79 -2.84 11.47 5.16
C GLN A 79 -3.36 10.48 6.21
N ASN A 80 -4.68 10.29 6.31
CA ASN A 80 -5.27 9.39 7.29
C ASN A 80 -5.00 7.92 6.95
N ILE A 81 -5.02 7.58 5.66
CA ILE A 81 -4.64 6.25 5.18
C ILE A 81 -3.20 5.95 5.61
N VAL A 82 -2.23 6.80 5.25
CA VAL A 82 -0.82 6.60 5.59
C VAL A 82 -0.62 6.57 7.11
N ALA A 83 -1.29 7.45 7.87
CA ALA A 83 -1.24 7.40 9.33
C ALA A 83 -1.74 6.06 9.90
N LYS A 84 -2.78 5.45 9.33
CA LYS A 84 -3.24 4.11 9.71
C LYS A 84 -2.19 3.04 9.37
N GLN A 85 -1.58 3.10 8.19
CA GLN A 85 -0.55 2.15 7.78
C GLN A 85 0.71 2.24 8.65
N LEU A 86 1.12 3.45 9.04
CA LEU A 86 2.24 3.68 9.96
C LEU A 86 1.99 3.09 11.35
N ARG A 87 0.75 3.19 11.86
CA ARG A 87 0.36 2.54 13.12
C ARG A 87 0.45 1.02 13.00
N GLN A 88 -0.04 0.44 11.90
CA GLN A 88 0.04 -1.01 11.64
C GLN A 88 1.50 -1.50 11.58
N PHE A 89 2.35 -0.78 10.86
CA PHE A 89 3.78 -1.10 10.76
C PHE A 89 4.46 -1.01 12.13
N ARG A 90 4.19 0.03 12.91
CA ARG A 90 4.74 0.17 14.27
C ARG A 90 4.24 -0.92 15.21
N GLN A 91 2.97 -1.33 15.12
CA GLN A 91 2.44 -2.43 15.92
C GLN A 91 3.15 -3.76 15.59
N THR A 92 3.48 -3.97 14.32
CA THR A 92 4.16 -5.21 13.88
C THR A 92 5.65 -5.22 14.21
N ASN A 93 6.34 -4.09 14.02
CA ASN A 93 7.81 -4.02 14.07
C ASN A 93 8.35 -3.27 15.30
N GLN A 94 7.47 -2.79 16.19
CA GLN A 94 7.76 -1.95 17.37
C GLN A 94 8.45 -0.61 17.05
N GLN A 95 8.69 -0.32 15.77
CA GLN A 95 9.36 0.88 15.26
C GLN A 95 8.65 1.38 14.00
N LEU A 96 8.82 2.66 13.68
CA LEU A 96 8.37 3.22 12.41
C LEU A 96 9.31 2.82 11.28
N PRO A 97 8.85 2.84 10.01
CA PRO A 97 9.74 2.64 8.87
C PRO A 97 10.77 3.78 8.81
N GLU A 98 11.99 3.45 8.41
CA GLU A 98 13.06 4.42 8.14
C GLU A 98 12.91 5.06 6.76
N LEU A 99 12.22 4.37 5.85
CA LEU A 99 12.00 4.78 4.48
C LEU A 99 10.60 4.34 4.03
N ILE A 100 9.93 5.21 3.30
CA ILE A 100 8.68 4.89 2.60
C ILE A 100 8.97 4.95 1.10
N MET A 101 8.69 3.86 0.39
CA MET A 101 8.67 3.83 -1.07
C MET A 101 7.24 3.86 -1.54
N TYR A 102 6.86 4.96 -2.21
CA TYR A 102 5.49 5.18 -2.68
C TYR A 102 5.41 5.01 -4.20
N TYR A 103 4.59 4.07 -4.63
CA TYR A 103 4.29 3.79 -6.03
C TYR A 103 2.84 4.25 -6.29
N SER A 104 2.68 5.24 -7.16
CA SER A 104 1.38 5.71 -7.64
C SER A 104 1.18 5.24 -9.07
N ASP A 105 0.07 4.56 -9.31
CA ASP A 105 -0.41 4.25 -10.66
C ASP A 105 -1.39 5.33 -11.14
N GLY A 106 -1.63 5.42 -12.45
CA GLY A 106 -2.74 6.20 -13.02
C GLY A 106 -2.56 7.72 -13.16
N VAL A 107 -1.41 8.29 -12.78
CA VAL A 107 -1.16 9.74 -12.89
C VAL A 107 -0.56 10.11 -14.26
N SER A 108 -1.28 10.93 -15.04
CA SER A 108 -0.86 11.55 -16.31
C SER A 108 -0.98 13.06 -16.27
#